data_AF-A0A2I0QJ97-F1
#
_entry.id   AF-A0A2I0QJ97-F1
#
_cell.length_a   1.000
_cell.length_b   1.000
_cell.length_c   1.000
_cell.angle_alpha   90.00
_cell.angle_beta   90.00
_cell.angle_gamma   90.00
#
_symmetry.space_group_name_H-M   'P 1'
#
loop_
_entity.id
_entity.type
_entity.pdbx_description
1 polymer ?
#
loop_
_entity_poly.entity_id
_entity_poly.type
_entity_poly.pdbx_seq_one_letter_code
_entity_poly.pdbx_strand_id
1 'polypeptide(L)'
;EKDSAAGDVAWAIVDNFEKLPEDVRNKLLFELAKKDSAAGDVARTIAYNFDKLPEDVRNLLFKLAEKDSAAGDVARAVAKNFEELPENVRNKLLFELAEKDSATRDVARAVAENFEKLPENVRNLLFTDKVQKGLIKVIEKLSNSKFEWDREKSEKFRKFLK
;
A
#
# COMPACT_ATOMS: atom_id res chain seq x y z
N GLU A 1 -4.29 23.12 12.69
CA GLU A 1 -3.63 22.51 13.87
C GLU A 1 -4.05 21.07 14.15
N LYS A 2 -5.33 20.73 14.32
CA LYS A 2 -5.75 19.36 14.71
C LYS A 2 -5.37 18.23 13.73
N ASP A 3 -5.27 18.54 12.43
CA ASP A 3 -4.95 17.52 11.42
C ASP A 3 -3.46 17.14 11.35
N SER A 4 -2.54 18.04 11.71
CA SER A 4 -1.10 17.70 11.79
C SER A 4 -0.84 16.74 12.96
N ALA A 5 -1.45 17.00 14.11
CA ALA A 5 -1.32 16.16 15.29
C ALA A 5 -1.80 14.72 15.04
N ALA A 6 -2.77 14.51 14.13
CA ALA A 6 -3.28 13.18 13.83
C ALA A 6 -2.22 12.29 13.14
N GLY A 7 -1.37 12.85 12.26
CA GLY A 7 -0.26 12.13 11.64
C GLY A 7 0.82 11.77 12.66
N ASP A 8 1.19 12.72 13.53
CA ASP A 8 2.17 12.49 14.60
C ASP A 8 1.70 11.39 15.57
N VAL A 9 0.41 11.37 15.92
CA VAL A 9 -0.17 10.32 16.76
C VAL A 9 -0.15 8.97 16.04
N ALA A 10 -0.46 8.92 14.74
CA ALA A 10 -0.38 7.68 13.97
C ALA A 10 1.04 7.12 13.94
N TRP A 11 2.05 7.98 13.74
CA TRP A 11 3.46 7.59 13.83
C TRP A 11 3.86 7.09 15.21
N ALA A 12 3.44 7.77 16.28
CA ALA A 12 3.72 7.33 17.64
C ALA A 12 3.12 5.94 17.94
N ILE A 13 1.97 5.61 17.34
CA ILE A 13 1.36 4.27 17.43
C ILE A 13 2.24 3.23 16.73
N VAL A 14 2.84 3.53 15.58
CA VAL A 14 3.77 2.60 14.91
C VAL A 14 4.93 2.23 15.84
N ASP A 15 5.58 3.23 16.45
CA ASP A 15 6.78 3.03 17.27
C ASP A 15 6.50 2.38 18.63
N ASN A 16 5.26 2.45 19.09
CA ASN A 16 4.84 1.95 20.41
C ASN A 16 3.71 0.92 20.33
N PHE A 17 3.51 0.30 19.16
CA PHE A 17 2.35 -0.52 18.87
C PHE A 17 2.11 -1.62 19.92
N GLU A 18 3.17 -2.31 20.33
CA GLU A 18 3.11 -3.37 21.34
C GLU A 18 3.08 -2.87 22.79
N LYS A 19 3.47 -1.61 23.02
CA LYS A 19 3.43 -0.98 24.35
C LYS A 19 2.03 -0.44 24.69
N LEU A 20 1.17 -0.28 23.68
CA LEU A 20 -0.21 0.13 23.84
C LEU A 20 -1.11 -1.10 24.05
N PRO A 21 -2.04 -1.04 25.02
CA PRO A 21 -3.11 -2.04 25.13
C PRO A 21 -3.83 -2.22 23.79
N GLU A 22 -4.21 -3.47 23.47
CA GLU A 22 -4.77 -3.82 22.17
C GLU A 22 -6.06 -3.06 21.85
N ASP A 23 -6.96 -2.95 22.83
CA ASP A 23 -8.19 -2.18 22.73
C ASP A 23 -7.93 -0.70 22.44
N VAL A 24 -6.92 -0.12 23.10
CA VAL A 24 -6.52 1.29 22.92
C VAL A 24 -5.96 1.51 21.53
N ARG A 25 -4.98 0.72 21.08
CA ARG A 25 -4.35 0.92 19.77
C ARG A 25 -5.34 0.68 18.63
N ASN A 26 -6.21 -0.32 18.74
CA ASN A 26 -7.21 -0.61 17.71
C ASN A 26 -8.22 0.52 17.61
N LYS A 27 -8.74 1.01 18.76
CA LYS A 27 -9.66 2.16 18.80
C LYS A 27 -9.03 3.43 18.20
N LEU A 28 -7.76 3.69 18.50
CA LEU A 28 -7.05 4.84 17.92
C LEU A 28 -6.93 4.72 16.40
N LEU A 29 -6.61 3.54 15.86
CA LEU A 29 -6.56 3.32 14.41
C LEU A 29 -7.90 3.58 13.74
N PHE A 30 -9.01 3.15 14.34
CA PHE A 30 -10.36 3.45 13.83
C PHE A 30 -10.67 4.95 13.81
N GLU A 31 -10.29 5.69 14.84
CA GLU A 31 -10.50 7.14 14.90
C GLU A 31 -9.61 7.90 13.92
N LEU A 32 -8.34 7.52 13.82
CA LEU A 32 -7.37 8.13 12.90
C LEU A 32 -7.71 7.82 11.43
N ALA A 33 -8.22 6.64 11.13
CA ALA A 33 -8.66 6.28 9.78
C ALA A 33 -9.79 7.17 9.24
N LYS A 34 -10.50 7.90 10.11
CA LYS A 34 -11.52 8.88 9.70
C LYS A 34 -10.88 10.18 9.20
N LYS A 35 -9.63 10.48 9.55
CA LYS A 35 -8.91 11.72 9.25
C LYS A 35 -8.03 11.56 8.01
N ASP A 36 -8.22 12.42 7.01
CA ASP A 36 -7.45 12.36 5.76
C ASP A 36 -5.95 12.56 5.97
N SER A 37 -5.57 13.39 6.95
CA SER A 37 -4.18 13.67 7.28
C SER A 37 -3.44 12.50 7.94
N ALA A 38 -4.16 11.59 8.60
CA ALA A 38 -3.58 10.41 9.24
C ALA A 38 -3.77 9.13 8.41
N ALA A 39 -4.61 9.16 7.37
CA ALA A 39 -5.02 7.98 6.63
C ALA A 39 -3.83 7.18 6.06
N GLY A 40 -2.83 7.87 5.49
CA GLY A 40 -1.62 7.23 4.99
C GLY A 40 -0.79 6.56 6.09
N ASP A 41 -0.66 7.22 7.25
CA ASP A 41 0.08 6.67 8.40
C ASP A 41 -0.65 5.49 9.05
N VAL A 42 -1.98 5.51 9.09
CA VAL A 42 -2.78 4.35 9.52
C VAL A 42 -2.56 3.17 8.57
N ALA A 43 -2.58 3.38 7.25
CA ALA A 43 -2.31 2.32 6.28
C ALA A 43 -0.90 1.73 6.46
N ARG A 44 0.11 2.57 6.73
CA ARG A 44 1.47 2.12 7.08
C ARG A 44 1.49 1.33 8.37
N THR A 45 0.78 1.78 9.40
CA THR A 45 0.71 1.08 10.70
C THR A 45 0.14 -0.32 10.52
N ILE A 46 -0.94 -0.44 9.75
CA ILE A 46 -1.53 -1.73 9.38
C ILE A 46 -0.51 -2.59 8.62
N ALA A 47 0.22 -2.00 7.67
CA ALA A 47 1.23 -2.71 6.90
C ALA A 47 2.41 -3.22 7.74
N TYR A 48 2.79 -2.51 8.81
CA TYR A 48 3.90 -2.90 9.67
C TYR A 48 3.52 -3.92 10.74
N ASN A 49 2.25 -3.99 11.13
CA ASN A 49 1.77 -4.82 12.22
C ASN A 49 0.66 -5.80 11.78
N PHE A 50 0.62 -6.16 10.49
CA PHE A 50 -0.51 -6.86 9.88
C PHE A 50 -0.91 -8.14 10.63
N ASP A 51 0.05 -9.04 10.89
CA ASP A 51 -0.18 -10.30 11.63
C ASP A 51 -0.63 -10.12 13.08
N LYS A 52 -0.38 -8.95 13.66
CA LYS A 52 -0.71 -8.62 15.07
C LYS A 52 -2.05 -7.92 15.21
N LEU A 53 -2.70 -7.63 14.09
CA LEU A 53 -3.94 -6.88 14.04
C LEU A 53 -5.14 -7.82 13.83
N PRO A 54 -6.26 -7.58 14.54
CA PRO A 54 -7.49 -8.29 14.25
C PRO A 54 -8.02 -7.91 12.86
N GLU A 55 -8.86 -8.79 12.29
CA GLU A 55 -9.32 -8.68 10.91
C GLU A 55 -10.07 -7.37 10.61
N ASP A 56 -10.87 -6.90 11.55
CA ASP A 56 -11.62 -5.65 11.44
C ASP A 56 -10.72 -4.43 11.29
N VAL A 57 -9.58 -4.40 12.00
CA VAL A 57 -8.59 -3.33 11.85
C VAL A 57 -7.84 -3.46 10.52
N ARG A 58 -7.53 -4.68 10.06
CA ARG A 58 -6.93 -4.89 8.73
C ARG A 58 -7.88 -4.44 7.62
N ASN A 59 -9.19 -4.64 7.80
CA ASN A 59 -10.22 -4.21 6.86
C ASN A 59 -10.37 -2.69 6.74
N LEU A 60 -9.75 -1.90 7.63
CA LEU A 60 -9.62 -0.45 7.41
C LEU A 60 -8.91 -0.10 6.10
N LEU A 61 -8.08 -0.98 5.54
CA LEU A 61 -7.44 -0.76 4.24
C LEU A 61 -8.45 -0.43 3.12
N PHE A 62 -9.67 -0.99 3.16
CA PHE A 62 -10.73 -0.62 2.20
C PHE A 62 -11.17 0.84 2.38
N LYS A 63 -11.49 1.24 3.61
CA LYS A 63 -11.89 2.62 3.91
C LYS A 63 -10.77 3.62 3.60
N LEU A 64 -9.51 3.21 3.77
CA LEU A 64 -8.35 4.04 3.46
C LEU A 64 -8.10 4.11 1.94
N ALA A 65 -8.41 3.06 1.18
CA ALA A 65 -8.29 3.06 -0.29
C ALA A 65 -9.20 4.10 -0.95
N GLU A 66 -10.37 4.36 -0.36
CA GLU A 66 -11.29 5.40 -0.80
C GLU A 66 -10.65 6.82 -0.75
N LYS A 67 -9.65 7.03 0.10
CA LYS A 67 -8.97 8.33 0.29
C LYS A 67 -7.74 8.45 -0.61
N ASP A 68 -7.71 9.46 -1.49
CA ASP A 68 -6.58 9.69 -2.39
C ASP A 68 -5.25 9.92 -1.66
N SER A 69 -5.29 10.49 -0.45
CA SER A 69 -4.11 10.74 0.40
C SER A 69 -3.47 9.46 0.94
N ALA A 70 -4.22 8.36 1.02
CA ALA A 70 -3.76 7.07 1.55
C ALA A 70 -3.63 5.99 0.48
N ALA A 71 -4.22 6.18 -0.71
CA ALA A 71 -4.27 5.19 -1.76
C ALA A 71 -2.89 4.58 -2.10
N GLY A 72 -1.86 5.43 -2.21
CA GLY A 72 -0.49 4.97 -2.41
C GLY A 72 0.03 4.10 -1.27
N ASP A 73 -0.24 4.48 -0.01
CA ASP A 73 0.17 3.70 1.18
C ASP A 73 -0.57 2.36 1.28
N VAL A 74 -1.87 2.33 0.96
CA VAL A 74 -2.65 1.09 0.90
C VAL A 74 -2.08 0.14 -0.16
N ALA A 75 -1.71 0.63 -1.34
CA ALA A 75 -1.08 -0.21 -2.37
C ALA A 75 0.24 -0.83 -1.88
N ARG A 76 1.03 -0.11 -1.07
CA ARG A 76 2.24 -0.67 -0.44
C ARG A 76 1.92 -1.70 0.62
N ALA A 77 0.87 -1.48 1.42
CA ALA A 77 0.39 -2.45 2.39
C ALA A 77 0.02 -3.77 1.70
N VAL A 78 -0.68 -3.69 0.56
CA VAL A 78 -1.01 -4.86 -0.26
C VAL A 78 0.25 -5.56 -0.78
N ALA A 79 1.22 -4.83 -1.32
CA ALA A 79 2.45 -5.43 -1.82
C ALA A 79 3.25 -6.13 -0.72
N LYS A 80 3.33 -5.51 0.46
CA LYS A 80 4.15 -5.99 1.58
C LYS A 80 3.58 -7.26 2.21
N ASN A 81 2.25 -7.31 2.40
CA ASN A 81 1.58 -8.42 3.08
C ASN A 81 0.77 -9.26 2.06
N PHE A 82 1.29 -9.40 0.84
CA PHE A 82 0.55 -9.96 -0.29
C PHE A 82 0.04 -11.38 -0.02
N GLU A 83 0.87 -12.23 0.57
CA GLU A 83 0.52 -13.62 0.89
C GLU A 83 -0.38 -13.74 2.12
N GLU A 84 -0.27 -12.80 3.06
CA GLU A 84 -1.07 -12.78 4.29
C GLU A 84 -2.47 -12.20 4.06
N LEU A 85 -2.62 -11.33 3.05
CA LEU A 85 -3.91 -10.80 2.64
C LEU A 85 -4.72 -11.87 1.89
N PRO A 86 -5.99 -12.07 2.26
CA PRO A 86 -6.90 -12.91 1.48
C PRO A 86 -6.94 -12.47 0.01
N GLU A 87 -6.96 -13.43 -0.91
CA GLU A 87 -6.84 -13.17 -2.35
C GLU A 87 -7.91 -12.19 -2.86
N ASN A 88 -9.15 -12.39 -2.44
CA ASN A 88 -10.25 -11.49 -2.78
C ASN A 88 -10.02 -10.05 -2.28
N VAL A 89 -9.39 -9.88 -1.12
CA VAL A 89 -9.10 -8.57 -0.53
C VAL A 89 -8.00 -7.86 -1.32
N ARG A 90 -6.84 -8.51 -1.50
CA ARG A 90 -5.71 -7.90 -2.24
C ARG A 90 -6.09 -7.57 -3.69
N ASN A 91 -6.83 -8.44 -4.36
CA ASN A 91 -7.25 -8.21 -5.75
C ASN A 91 -8.24 -7.05 -5.85
N LYS A 92 -9.24 -6.99 -4.96
CA LYS A 92 -10.22 -5.89 -4.93
C LYS A 92 -9.55 -4.54 -4.67
N LEU A 93 -8.63 -4.48 -3.70
CA LEU A 93 -7.87 -3.25 -3.41
C LEU A 93 -7.02 -2.84 -4.60
N LEU A 94 -6.34 -3.76 -5.28
CA LEU A 94 -5.53 -3.42 -6.46
C LEU A 94 -6.37 -2.82 -7.59
N PHE A 95 -7.57 -3.36 -7.85
CA PHE A 95 -8.50 -2.76 -8.83
C PHE A 95 -8.94 -1.35 -8.44
N GLU A 96 -9.37 -1.16 -7.19
CA GLU A 96 -9.83 0.13 -6.71
C GLU A 96 -8.72 1.20 -6.77
N LEU A 97 -7.51 0.82 -6.37
CA LEU A 97 -6.36 1.72 -6.33
C LEU A 97 -5.78 2.01 -7.72
N ALA A 98 -5.92 1.09 -8.69
CA ALA A 98 -5.43 1.31 -10.05
C ALA A 98 -6.12 2.48 -10.75
N GLU A 99 -7.34 2.83 -10.33
CA GLU A 99 -8.07 3.96 -10.88
C GLU A 99 -7.58 5.31 -10.37
N LYS A 100 -6.82 5.33 -9.27
CA LYS A 100 -6.33 6.54 -8.59
C LYS A 100 -4.93 6.88 -9.04
N ASP A 101 -4.76 8.05 -9.65
CA ASP A 101 -3.46 8.54 -10.12
C ASP A 101 -2.39 8.56 -9.01
N SER A 102 -2.79 8.87 -7.77
CA SER A 102 -1.91 8.90 -6.59
C SER A 102 -1.36 7.53 -6.20
N ALA A 103 -1.97 6.43 -6.64
CA ALA A 103 -1.59 5.07 -6.31
C ALA A 103 -0.97 4.30 -7.49
N THR A 104 -1.11 4.77 -8.73
CA THR A 104 -0.65 4.08 -9.96
C THR A 104 0.78 3.54 -9.88
N ARG A 105 1.73 4.32 -9.32
CA ARG A 105 3.12 3.90 -9.12
C ARG A 105 3.24 2.72 -8.14
N ASP A 106 2.54 2.81 -7.01
CA ASP A 106 2.60 1.80 -5.96
C ASP A 106 1.84 0.53 -6.36
N VAL A 107 0.72 0.65 -7.09
CA VAL A 107 0.00 -0.46 -7.73
C VAL A 107 0.87 -1.14 -8.79
N ALA A 108 1.51 -0.38 -9.67
CA ALA A 108 2.41 -0.94 -10.69
C ALA A 108 3.52 -1.79 -10.06
N ARG A 109 4.15 -1.28 -8.99
CA ARG A 109 5.14 -2.05 -8.24
C ARG A 109 4.52 -3.30 -7.61
N ALA A 110 3.38 -3.17 -6.92
CA ALA A 110 2.72 -4.30 -6.26
C ALA A 110 2.41 -5.45 -7.24
N VAL A 111 1.86 -5.11 -8.41
CA VAL A 111 1.52 -6.07 -9.46
C VAL A 111 2.77 -6.66 -10.10
N ALA A 112 3.80 -5.86 -10.38
CA ALA A 112 5.05 -6.37 -10.97
C ALA A 112 5.84 -7.29 -10.02
N GLU A 113 5.87 -6.98 -8.71
CA GLU A 113 6.55 -7.80 -7.70
C GLU A 113 5.85 -9.15 -7.48
N ASN A 114 4.52 -9.20 -7.64
CA ASN A 114 3.71 -10.39 -7.40
C ASN A 114 3.09 -10.96 -8.68
N PHE A 115 3.64 -10.63 -9.86
CA PHE A 115 2.99 -10.88 -11.15
C PHE A 115 2.58 -12.35 -11.34
N GLU A 116 3.48 -13.30 -11.08
CA GLU A 116 3.21 -14.73 -11.28
C GLU A 116 2.19 -15.32 -10.28
N LYS A 117 1.90 -14.59 -9.19
CA LYS A 117 0.98 -15.01 -8.12
C LYS A 117 -0.41 -14.40 -8.28
N LEU A 118 -0.57 -13.51 -9.26
CA LEU A 118 -1.81 -12.78 -9.50
C LEU A 118 -2.64 -13.48 -10.58
N PRO A 119 -3.98 -13.50 -10.44
CA PRO A 119 -4.84 -13.94 -11.52
C PRO A 119 -4.73 -12.99 -12.71
N GLU A 120 -5.00 -13.51 -13.90
CA GLU A 120 -4.78 -12.82 -15.17
C GLU A 120 -5.44 -11.44 -15.24
N ASN A 121 -6.68 -11.31 -14.77
CA ASN A 121 -7.39 -10.03 -14.74
C ASN A 121 -6.66 -8.95 -13.93
N VAL A 122 -6.00 -9.32 -12.82
CA VAL A 122 -5.23 -8.37 -12.01
C VAL A 122 -3.88 -8.09 -12.64
N ARG A 123 -3.23 -9.09 -13.26
CA ARG A 123 -2.00 -8.88 -14.07
C ARG A 123 -2.24 -7.87 -15.19
N ASN A 124 -3.42 -7.92 -15.81
CA ASN A 124 -3.80 -7.01 -16.89
C ASN A 124 -3.87 -5.54 -16.47
N LEU A 125 -4.01 -5.24 -15.17
CA LEU A 125 -3.86 -3.87 -14.66
C LEU A 125 -2.51 -3.27 -15.01
N LEU A 126 -1.44 -4.07 -14.96
CA LEU A 126 -0.08 -3.62 -15.27
C LEU A 126 0.01 -3.06 -16.69
N PHE A 127 -0.84 -3.53 -17.60
CA PHE A 127 -0.91 -3.11 -18.99
C PHE A 127 -2.01 -2.08 -19.26
N THR A 128 -2.53 -1.39 -18.24
CA THR A 128 -3.36 -0.18 -18.46
C THR A 128 -2.45 1.04 -18.61
N ASP A 129 -2.90 2.06 -19.37
CA ASP A 129 -2.07 3.25 -19.61
C ASP A 129 -1.71 4.00 -18.31
N LYS A 130 -2.64 4.04 -17.34
CA LYS A 130 -2.42 4.64 -16.02
C LYS A 130 -1.30 3.92 -15.26
N VAL A 131 -1.39 2.59 -15.16
CA VAL A 131 -0.44 1.78 -14.38
C VAL A 131 0.90 1.66 -15.12
N GLN A 132 0.94 1.61 -16.46
CA GLN A 132 2.17 1.66 -17.24
C GLN A 132 2.97 2.94 -16.97
N LYS A 133 2.33 4.12 -16.91
CA LYS A 133 2.99 5.37 -16.49
C LYS A 133 3.58 5.24 -15.07
N GLY A 134 2.86 4.57 -14.17
CA GLY A 134 3.35 4.23 -12.84
C GLY A 134 4.58 3.32 -12.89
N LEU A 135 4.55 2.26 -13.69
CA LEU A 135 5.62 1.28 -13.86
C LEU A 135 6.89 1.93 -14.42
N ILE A 136 6.77 2.79 -15.44
CA ILE A 136 7.91 3.54 -16.00
C ILE A 136 8.61 4.34 -14.90
N LYS A 137 7.86 5.09 -14.08
CA LYS A 137 8.43 5.83 -12.94
C LYS A 137 9.11 4.92 -11.91
N VAL A 138 8.57 3.72 -11.67
CA VAL A 138 9.21 2.72 -10.79
C VAL A 138 10.54 2.27 -11.39
N ILE A 139 10.56 1.90 -12.66
CA ILE A 139 11.76 1.46 -13.38
C ILE A 139 12.82 2.56 -13.39
N GLU A 140 12.45 3.80 -13.71
CA GLU A 140 13.36 4.96 -13.68
C GLU A 140 13.99 5.15 -12.31
N LYS A 141 13.18 5.13 -11.25
CA LYS A 141 13.68 5.27 -9.87
C LYS A 141 14.65 4.15 -9.50
N LEU A 142 14.29 2.91 -9.79
CA LEU A 142 15.10 1.73 -9.47
C LEU A 142 16.40 1.69 -10.29
N SER A 143 16.35 2.07 -11.56
CA SER A 143 17.53 2.11 -12.45
C SER A 143 18.57 3.14 -12.00
N ASN A 144 18.12 4.23 -11.39
CA ASN A 144 18.98 5.28 -10.81
C ASN A 144 19.39 5.00 -9.35
N SER A 145 19.02 3.85 -8.80
CA SER A 145 19.40 3.50 -7.43
C SER A 145 20.90 3.23 -7.32
N LYS A 146 21.48 3.59 -6.18
CA LYS A 146 22.87 3.24 -5.84
C LYS A 146 23.01 1.74 -5.57
N PHE A 147 21.92 1.08 -5.17
CA PHE A 147 21.90 -0.33 -4.86
C PHE A 147 21.77 -1.19 -6.12
N GLU A 148 22.63 -2.20 -6.25
CA GLU A 148 22.63 -3.09 -7.41
C GLU A 148 21.34 -3.91 -7.53
N TRP A 149 20.83 -4.42 -6.42
CA TRP A 149 19.58 -5.19 -6.39
C TRP A 149 18.35 -4.40 -6.86
N ASP A 150 18.34 -3.07 -6.69
CA ASP A 150 17.30 -2.21 -7.26
C ASP A 150 17.43 -2.12 -8.78
N ARG A 151 18.66 -1.97 -9.30
CA ARG A 151 18.91 -1.92 -10.75
C ARG A 151 18.57 -3.25 -11.41
N GLU A 152 18.91 -4.38 -10.79
CA GLU A 152 18.47 -5.70 -11.28
C GLU A 152 16.94 -5.83 -11.30
N LYS A 153 16.26 -5.32 -10.27
CA LYS A 153 14.79 -5.30 -10.22
C LYS A 153 14.21 -4.44 -11.34
N SER A 154 14.83 -3.30 -11.66
CA SER A 154 14.37 -2.44 -12.76
C SER A 154 14.44 -3.16 -14.11
N GLU A 155 15.52 -3.88 -14.38
CA GLU A 155 15.66 -4.70 -15.61
C GLU A 155 14.60 -5.80 -15.67
N LYS A 156 14.33 -6.48 -14.54
CA LYS A 156 13.24 -7.47 -14.45
C LYS A 156 11.88 -6.86 -14.75
N PHE A 157 11.63 -5.62 -14.35
CA PHE A 157 10.35 -4.94 -14.59
C PHE A 157 10.20 -4.44 -16.03
N ARG A 158 11.30 -4.19 -16.76
CA ARG A 158 11.23 -3.75 -18.16
C ARG A 158 10.52 -4.74 -19.08
N LYS A 159 10.51 -6.04 -18.73
CA LYS A 159 9.76 -7.07 -19.48
C LYS A 159 8.25 -6.82 -19.53
N PHE A 160 7.74 -5.96 -18.64
CA PHE A 160 6.32 -5.62 -18.56
C PHE A 160 5.97 -4.29 -19.25
N LEU A 161 6.94 -3.60 -19.85
CA LEU A 161 6.65 -2.42 -20.66
C LEU A 161 5.95 -2.85 -21.96
N LYS A 162 4.96 -2.05 -22.37
CA LYS A 162 4.32 -2.18 -23.69
C LYS A 162 5.23 -1.67 -24.81
#